data_AF-A0A5J9VG28-F1
#
_entry.id   AF-A0A5J9VG28-F1
#
_cell.length_a   1.000
_cell.length_b   1.000
_cell.length_c   1.000
_cell.angle_alpha   90.00
_cell.angle_beta   90.00
_cell.angle_gamma   90.00
#
_symmetry.space_group_name_H-M   'P 1'
#
loop_
_entity.id
_entity.type
_entity.pdbx_description
1 polymer ?
#
loop_
_entity_poly.entity_id
_entity_poly.type
_entity_poly.pdbx_seq_one_letter_code
_entity_poly.pdbx_strand_id
1 'polypeptide(L)'
;MAASEREAALLARVAANHLFLAQFEPLRATLLSLRRRADPELAAGFLRAVVAAGGRVPGVLWSAPPACPSPSHLAWLAALELAALPSTPNPEALRLKAEFLVLLQPIADDPATGAEARGTLARLLDFGVSRLRREVEGGGEVGAGAEDALVTEEDLRELWGVFLDNALDSSKKEKELQAKEAELNKRERELKRREEAASRAGIVIEEKNWPPFFPIIHHDISNEIPIHLQRMQYLAFSSLLGKYWLLVALLLR
;
A
#
# COMPACT_ATOMS: atom_id res chain seq x y z
N MET A 1 34.88 3.09 15.26
CA MET A 1 33.92 3.06 14.15
C MET A 1 34.25 4.15 13.16
N ALA A 2 34.54 3.77 11.93
CA ALA A 2 34.77 4.69 10.81
C ALA A 2 33.48 5.50 10.51
N ALA A 3 33.61 6.65 9.86
CA ALA A 3 32.46 7.48 9.49
C ALA A 3 31.48 6.73 8.56
N SER A 4 32.01 5.91 7.65
CA SER A 4 31.22 5.05 6.75
C SER A 4 30.44 3.97 7.50
N GLU A 5 31.02 3.35 8.53
CA GLU A 5 30.33 2.34 9.36
C GLU A 5 29.16 2.96 10.16
N ARG A 6 29.34 4.18 10.67
CA ARG A 6 28.27 4.94 11.33
C ARG A 6 27.13 5.24 10.36
N GLU A 7 27.46 5.66 9.15
CA GLU A 7 26.49 5.94 8.11
C GLU A 7 25.75 4.67 7.66
N ALA A 8 26.45 3.56 7.45
CA ALA A 8 25.85 2.27 7.14
C ALA A 8 24.86 1.82 8.23
N ALA A 9 25.26 1.92 9.50
CA ALA A 9 24.40 1.57 10.64
C ALA A 9 23.13 2.44 10.71
N LEU A 10 23.24 3.74 10.43
CA LEU A 10 22.09 4.65 10.39
C LEU A 10 21.15 4.29 9.24
N LEU A 11 21.68 4.11 8.02
CA LEU A 11 20.89 3.74 6.85
C LEU A 11 20.21 2.37 7.02
N ALA A 12 20.88 1.40 7.60
CA ALA A 12 20.30 0.09 7.90
C ALA A 12 19.14 0.17 8.90
N ARG A 13 19.25 1.02 9.93
CA ARG A 13 18.15 1.25 10.90
C ARG A 13 16.95 1.94 10.24
N VAL A 14 17.19 2.93 9.39
CA VAL A 14 16.12 3.61 8.65
C VAL A 14 15.45 2.65 7.66
N ALA A 15 16.22 1.82 6.96
CA ALA A 15 15.70 0.77 6.10
C ALA A 15 14.82 -0.21 6.88
N ALA A 16 15.28 -0.70 8.04
CA ALA A 16 14.49 -1.57 8.90
C ALA A 16 13.15 -0.92 9.33
N ASN A 17 13.15 0.37 9.66
CA ASN A 17 11.91 1.08 10.00
C ASN A 17 10.92 1.12 8.82
N HIS A 18 11.38 1.45 7.61
CA HIS A 18 10.50 1.47 6.44
C HIS A 18 10.00 0.06 6.07
N LEU A 19 10.82 -0.97 6.29
CA LEU A 19 10.41 -2.37 6.15
C LEU A 19 9.27 -2.71 7.11
N PHE A 20 9.37 -2.35 8.40
CA PHE A 20 8.30 -2.61 9.38
C PHE A 20 7.01 -1.86 9.09
N LEU A 21 7.09 -0.73 8.37
CA LEU A 21 5.91 0.02 7.93
C LEU A 21 5.39 -0.42 6.55
N ALA A 22 5.98 -1.47 5.95
CA ALA A 22 5.67 -1.94 4.59
C ALA A 22 5.77 -0.82 3.52
N GLN A 23 6.65 0.16 3.73
CA GLN A 23 6.86 1.30 2.83
C GLN A 23 8.01 1.00 1.86
N PHE A 24 7.70 0.28 0.77
CA PHE A 24 8.75 -0.21 -0.13
C PHE A 24 9.54 0.89 -0.85
N GLU A 25 8.90 1.94 -1.37
CA GLU A 25 9.63 3.00 -2.10
C GLU A 25 10.62 3.78 -1.21
N PRO A 26 10.24 4.23 0.01
CA PRO A 26 11.21 4.77 0.96
C PRO A 26 12.32 3.79 1.32
N LEU A 27 11.97 2.52 1.56
CA LEU A 27 12.95 1.46 1.83
C LEU A 27 13.95 1.35 0.67
N ARG A 28 13.46 1.26 -0.57
CA ARG A 28 14.27 1.18 -1.78
C ARG A 28 15.24 2.36 -1.90
N ALA A 29 14.78 3.58 -1.67
CA ALA A 29 15.63 4.77 -1.68
C ALA A 29 16.75 4.70 -0.62
N THR A 30 16.44 4.19 0.57
CA THR A 30 17.44 4.00 1.63
C THR A 30 18.45 2.91 1.29
N LEU A 31 18.02 1.80 0.69
CA LEU A 31 18.91 0.72 0.24
C LEU A 31 19.79 1.16 -0.92
N LEU A 32 19.28 1.96 -1.86
CA LEU A 32 20.08 2.57 -2.92
C LEU A 32 21.17 3.50 -2.36
N SER A 33 20.83 4.27 -1.31
CA SER A 33 21.78 5.14 -0.61
C SER A 33 22.85 4.33 0.11
N LEU A 34 22.43 3.27 0.83
CA LEU A 34 23.34 2.35 1.52
C LEU A 34 24.32 1.71 0.53
N ARG A 35 23.82 1.24 -0.62
CA ARG A 35 24.60 0.60 -1.67
C ARG A 35 25.64 1.54 -2.31
N ARG A 36 25.26 2.80 -2.56
CA ARG A 36 26.12 3.76 -3.26
C ARG A 36 27.14 4.45 -2.35
N ARG A 37 26.81 4.64 -1.07
CA ARG A 37 27.54 5.57 -0.19
C ARG A 37 28.28 4.89 0.95
N ALA A 38 27.86 3.70 1.37
CA ALA A 38 28.38 3.08 2.57
C ALA A 38 28.80 1.62 2.38
N ASP A 39 27.86 0.71 2.11
CA ASP A 39 28.13 -0.73 2.00
C ASP A 39 27.19 -1.41 0.98
N PRO A 40 27.68 -1.78 -0.21
CA PRO A 40 26.89 -2.48 -1.23
C PRO A 40 26.55 -3.91 -0.84
N GLU A 41 27.39 -4.61 -0.09
CA GLU A 41 27.15 -5.99 0.32
C GLU A 41 26.08 -6.06 1.40
N LEU A 42 26.06 -5.10 2.32
CA LEU A 42 24.98 -5.00 3.31
C LEU A 42 23.62 -4.74 2.65
N ALA A 43 23.56 -3.86 1.65
CA ALA A 43 22.33 -3.60 0.91
C ALA A 43 21.85 -4.85 0.13
N ALA A 44 22.77 -5.56 -0.53
CA ALA A 44 22.46 -6.82 -1.20
C ALA A 44 22.02 -7.90 -0.20
N GLY A 45 22.72 -8.03 0.93
CA GLY A 45 22.39 -8.95 2.02
C GLY A 45 21.01 -8.70 2.62
N PHE A 46 20.62 -7.42 2.76
CA PHE A 46 19.27 -7.05 3.18
C PHE A 46 18.21 -7.55 2.20
N LEU A 47 18.38 -7.28 0.90
CA LEU A 47 17.46 -7.76 -0.14
C LEU A 47 17.40 -9.29 -0.16
N ARG A 48 18.55 -9.96 -0.11
CA ARG A 48 18.64 -11.43 -0.04
C ARG A 48 17.87 -11.98 1.16
N ALA A 49 18.00 -11.38 2.34
CA ALA A 49 17.29 -11.81 3.54
C ALA A 49 15.77 -11.70 3.39
N VAL A 50 15.28 -10.59 2.83
CA VAL A 50 13.84 -10.39 2.59
C VAL A 50 13.31 -11.40 1.57
N VAL A 51 14.02 -11.61 0.47
CA VAL A 51 13.62 -12.55 -0.59
C VAL A 51 13.68 -14.00 -0.09
N ALA A 52 14.73 -14.38 0.66
CA ALA A 52 14.87 -15.69 1.26
C ALA A 52 13.76 -16.02 2.29
N ALA A 53 13.24 -15.00 2.97
CA ALA A 53 12.08 -15.14 3.86
C ALA A 53 10.74 -15.15 3.12
N GLY A 54 10.71 -14.96 1.79
CA GLY A 54 9.47 -14.77 1.05
C GLY A 54 8.71 -13.53 1.53
N GLY A 55 9.42 -12.50 2.01
CA GLY A 55 8.86 -11.29 2.59
C GLY A 55 8.15 -11.50 3.94
N ARG A 56 8.18 -12.71 4.51
CA ARG A 56 7.56 -13.05 5.80
C ARG A 56 8.41 -12.57 6.98
N VAL A 57 8.50 -11.25 7.13
CA VAL A 57 9.22 -10.62 8.21
C VAL A 57 8.26 -10.41 9.40
N PRO A 58 8.58 -10.89 10.61
CA PRO A 58 7.70 -10.74 11.76
C PRO A 58 7.56 -9.27 12.16
N GLY A 59 6.35 -8.84 12.51
CA GLY A 59 6.08 -7.49 13.00
C GLY A 59 5.92 -6.41 11.92
N VAL A 60 5.85 -6.78 10.64
CA VAL A 60 5.54 -5.83 9.56
C VAL A 60 4.06 -5.44 9.60
N LEU A 61 3.79 -4.14 9.55
CA LEU A 61 2.47 -3.55 9.42
C LEU A 61 2.15 -3.40 7.93
N TRP A 62 1.45 -4.39 7.37
CA TRP A 62 1.06 -4.38 5.96
C TRP A 62 0.15 -3.19 5.66
N SER A 63 0.51 -2.43 4.63
CA SER A 63 -0.18 -1.21 4.24
C SER A 63 -1.06 -1.45 3.01
N ALA A 64 -2.19 -0.75 2.94
CA ALA A 64 -3.09 -0.85 1.80
C ALA A 64 -2.40 -0.37 0.50
N PRO A 65 -2.85 -0.83 -0.69
CA PRO A 65 -2.39 -0.31 -1.98
C PRO A 65 -2.46 1.23 -2.01
N PRO A 66 -1.47 1.94 -2.59
CA PRO A 66 -0.46 1.46 -3.54
C PRO A 66 0.88 1.00 -2.91
N ALA A 67 0.93 0.80 -1.59
CA ALA A 67 2.12 0.33 -0.90
C ALA A 67 2.28 -1.20 -1.00
N CYS A 68 2.77 -1.87 0.04
CA CYS A 68 2.99 -3.32 0.03
C CYS A 68 1.90 -4.05 0.83
N PRO A 69 0.91 -4.68 0.16
CA PRO A 69 -0.25 -5.26 0.81
C PRO A 69 0.00 -6.65 1.42
N SER A 70 1.06 -7.35 1.02
CA SER A 70 1.31 -8.73 1.45
C SER A 70 2.80 -9.10 1.50
N PRO A 71 3.18 -10.15 2.26
CA PRO A 71 4.54 -10.66 2.30
C PRO A 71 5.10 -11.03 0.92
N SER A 72 4.30 -11.73 0.11
CA SER A 72 4.70 -12.14 -1.24
C SER A 72 4.98 -10.94 -2.14
N HIS A 73 4.21 -9.86 -2.00
CA HIS A 73 4.44 -8.61 -2.73
C HIS A 73 5.78 -7.97 -2.33
N LEU A 74 6.10 -7.94 -1.04
CA LEU A 74 7.39 -7.46 -0.55
C LEU A 74 8.56 -8.28 -1.11
N ALA A 75 8.40 -9.62 -1.12
CA ALA A 75 9.40 -10.54 -1.65
C ALA A 75 9.66 -10.29 -3.14
N TRP A 76 8.60 -10.09 -3.92
CA TRP A 76 8.68 -9.80 -5.35
C TRP A 76 9.36 -8.46 -5.64
N LEU A 77 8.95 -7.39 -4.96
CA LEU A 77 9.61 -6.08 -5.10
C LEU A 77 11.10 -6.14 -4.72
N ALA A 78 11.44 -6.82 -3.64
CA ALA A 78 12.83 -7.04 -3.24
C ALA A 78 13.60 -7.92 -4.24
N ALA A 79 12.94 -8.93 -4.82
CA ALA A 79 13.52 -9.81 -5.83
C ALA A 79 13.80 -9.07 -7.14
N LEU A 80 12.96 -8.12 -7.54
CA LEU A 80 13.21 -7.25 -8.69
C LEU A 80 14.47 -6.40 -8.49
N GLU A 81 14.63 -5.80 -7.31
CA GLU A 81 15.82 -5.01 -6.97
C GLU A 81 17.08 -5.87 -6.88
N LEU A 82 16.97 -7.09 -6.34
CA LEU A 82 18.06 -8.05 -6.29
C LEU A 82 18.43 -8.55 -7.69
N ALA A 83 17.46 -8.85 -8.54
CA ALA A 83 17.66 -9.27 -9.94
C ALA A 83 18.31 -8.17 -10.81
N ALA A 84 18.18 -6.90 -10.43
CA ALA A 84 18.87 -5.78 -11.09
C ALA A 84 20.35 -5.65 -10.68
N LEU A 85 20.82 -6.39 -9.67
CA LEU A 85 22.24 -6.41 -9.29
C LEU A 85 23.05 -7.31 -10.24
N PRO A 86 24.26 -6.89 -10.65
CA PRO A 86 25.13 -7.71 -11.51
C PRO A 86 25.64 -8.98 -10.81
N SER A 87 25.64 -9.00 -9.47
CA SER A 87 26.10 -10.13 -8.65
C SER A 87 25.08 -11.26 -8.52
N THR A 88 23.91 -11.14 -9.15
CA THR A 88 22.82 -12.11 -9.03
C THR A 88 22.96 -13.21 -10.09
N PRO A 89 23.12 -14.49 -9.71
CA PRO A 89 23.47 -15.55 -10.65
C PRO A 89 22.34 -15.89 -11.64
N ASN A 90 21.08 -15.83 -11.21
CA ASN A 90 19.92 -16.20 -12.03
C ASN A 90 18.73 -15.26 -11.76
N PRO A 91 18.71 -14.08 -12.40
CA PRO A 91 17.68 -13.06 -12.14
C PRO A 91 16.29 -13.49 -12.61
N GLU A 92 16.18 -14.23 -13.71
CA GLU A 92 14.89 -14.65 -14.27
C GLU A 92 14.20 -15.70 -13.40
N ALA A 93 14.92 -16.73 -12.93
CA ALA A 93 14.33 -17.70 -12.02
C ALA A 93 13.90 -17.07 -10.70
N LEU A 94 14.67 -16.10 -10.19
CA LEU A 94 14.31 -15.36 -8.98
C LEU A 94 12.99 -14.60 -9.15
N ARG A 95 12.83 -13.91 -10.28
CA ARG A 95 11.60 -13.18 -10.63
C ARG A 95 10.40 -14.10 -10.74
N LEU A 96 10.51 -15.18 -11.51
CA LEU A 96 9.41 -16.13 -11.73
C LEU A 96 8.97 -16.78 -10.42
N LYS A 97 9.93 -17.19 -9.57
CA LYS A 97 9.63 -17.80 -8.26
C LYS A 97 8.94 -16.80 -7.31
N ALA A 98 9.33 -15.53 -7.35
CA ALA A 98 8.67 -14.50 -6.53
C ALA A 98 7.29 -14.10 -7.09
N GLU A 99 7.15 -14.03 -8.41
CA GLU A 99 5.88 -13.75 -9.09
C GLU A 99 4.85 -14.84 -8.81
N PHE A 100 5.26 -16.10 -8.81
CA PHE A 100 4.42 -17.22 -8.39
C PHE A 100 3.78 -16.99 -7.00
N LEU A 101 4.56 -16.52 -6.02
CA LEU A 101 4.05 -16.22 -4.67
C LEU A 101 3.02 -15.08 -4.69
N VAL A 102 3.25 -14.04 -5.50
CA VAL A 102 2.34 -12.90 -5.63
C VAL A 102 1.02 -13.30 -6.28
N LEU A 103 1.03 -14.24 -7.22
CA LEU A 103 -0.19 -14.74 -7.87
C LEU A 103 -1.03 -15.60 -6.91
N LEU A 104 -0.38 -16.38 -6.04
CA LEU A 104 -1.07 -17.25 -5.08
C LEU A 104 -1.62 -16.51 -3.86
N GLN A 105 -0.91 -15.48 -3.38
CA GLN A 105 -1.21 -14.81 -2.12
C GLN A 105 -2.63 -14.21 -2.04
N PRO A 106 -3.15 -13.49 -3.06
CA PRO A 106 -4.50 -12.94 -3.01
C PRO A 106 -5.60 -14.01 -2.87
N ILE A 107 -5.36 -15.20 -3.46
CA ILE A 107 -6.32 -16.30 -3.44
C ILE A 107 -6.27 -17.02 -2.08
N ALA A 108 -5.09 -17.10 -1.47
CA ALA A 108 -4.93 -17.62 -0.12
C ALA A 108 -5.58 -16.68 0.92
N ASP A 109 -5.47 -15.37 0.71
CA ASP A 109 -6.02 -14.33 1.57
C ASP A 109 -7.54 -14.11 1.38
N ASP A 110 -8.12 -14.62 0.30
CA ASP A 110 -9.56 -14.50 0.03
C ASP A 110 -10.37 -15.29 1.08
N PRO A 111 -11.27 -14.63 1.86
CA PRO A 111 -12.12 -15.32 2.81
C PRO A 111 -13.08 -16.31 2.14
N ALA A 112 -13.42 -16.13 0.86
CA ALA A 112 -14.27 -17.04 0.10
C ALA A 112 -13.60 -18.39 -0.21
N THR A 113 -12.26 -18.45 -0.11
CA THR A 113 -11.51 -19.68 -0.33
C THR A 113 -11.81 -20.69 0.77
N GLY A 114 -12.23 -21.90 0.38
CA GLY A 114 -12.52 -23.01 1.31
C GLY A 114 -11.31 -23.37 2.17
N ALA A 115 -11.55 -23.91 3.38
CA ALA A 115 -10.50 -24.21 4.35
C ALA A 115 -9.45 -25.21 3.81
N GLU A 116 -9.88 -26.21 3.06
CA GLU A 116 -9.03 -27.21 2.42
C GLU A 116 -8.13 -26.59 1.34
N ALA A 117 -8.73 -25.86 0.39
CA ALA A 117 -8.00 -25.10 -0.63
C ALA A 117 -7.01 -24.10 -0.01
N ARG A 118 -7.38 -23.42 1.08
CA ARG A 118 -6.48 -22.52 1.82
C ARG A 118 -5.30 -23.28 2.44
N GLY A 119 -5.53 -24.48 2.97
CA GLY A 119 -4.48 -25.36 3.46
C GLY A 119 -3.51 -25.78 2.36
N THR A 120 -4.01 -26.14 1.18
CA THR A 120 -3.21 -26.47 0.00
C THR A 120 -2.41 -25.26 -0.50
N LEU A 121 -3.04 -24.08 -0.57
CA LEU A 121 -2.37 -22.83 -0.95
C LEU A 121 -1.26 -22.45 0.03
N ALA A 122 -1.47 -22.64 1.34
CA ALA A 122 -0.44 -22.40 2.34
C ALA A 122 0.78 -23.32 2.11
N ARG A 123 0.55 -24.62 1.85
CA ARG A 123 1.63 -25.57 1.50
C ARG A 123 2.37 -25.15 0.23
N LEU A 124 1.65 -24.70 -0.80
CA LEU A 124 2.23 -24.21 -2.05
C LEU A 124 3.05 -22.93 -1.86
N LEU A 125 2.57 -21.99 -1.05
CA LEU A 125 3.30 -20.78 -0.69
C LEU A 125 4.58 -21.13 0.09
N ASP A 126 4.51 -22.05 1.06
CA ASP A 126 5.67 -22.50 1.83
C ASP A 126 6.72 -23.20 0.94
N PHE A 127 6.26 -24.01 0.00
CA PHE A 127 7.11 -24.63 -1.00
C PHE A 127 7.77 -23.58 -1.91
N GLY A 128 7.00 -22.60 -2.40
CA GLY A 128 7.49 -21.50 -3.22
C GLY A 128 8.56 -20.67 -2.49
N VAL A 129 8.34 -20.36 -1.21
CA VAL A 129 9.32 -19.67 -0.37
C VAL A 129 10.59 -20.50 -0.21
N SER A 130 10.48 -21.81 0.04
CA SER A 130 11.64 -22.71 0.14
C SER A 130 12.43 -22.80 -1.17
N ARG A 131 11.76 -22.81 -2.33
CA ARG A 131 12.38 -22.77 -3.66
C ARG A 131 13.03 -21.42 -3.97
N LEU A 132 12.44 -20.32 -3.51
CA LEU A 132 12.97 -18.97 -3.64
C LEU A 132 14.22 -18.77 -2.78
N ARG A 133 14.20 -19.26 -1.53
CA ARG A 133 15.33 -19.24 -0.61
C ARG A 133 16.57 -19.93 -1.18
N ARG A 134 16.40 -21.13 -1.74
CA ARG A 134 17.50 -21.87 -2.39
C ARG A 134 18.15 -21.10 -3.54
N GLU A 135 17.34 -20.37 -4.32
CA GLU A 135 17.84 -19.54 -5.43
C GLU A 135 18.74 -18.41 -4.91
N VAL A 136 18.36 -17.79 -3.79
CA VAL A 136 19.10 -16.68 -3.17
C VAL A 136 20.39 -17.15 -2.51
N GLU A 137 20.36 -18.30 -1.83
CA GLU A 137 21.51 -18.83 -1.09
C GLU A 137 22.58 -19.46 -2.00
N GLY A 138 22.39 -19.46 -3.33
CA GLY A 138 23.39 -19.97 -4.28
C GLY A 138 23.52 -21.50 -4.27
N GLY A 139 22.53 -22.20 -3.69
CA GLY A 139 22.41 -23.64 -3.80
C GLY A 139 22.02 -23.99 -5.23
N GLY A 140 23.02 -24.24 -6.09
CA GLY A 140 22.82 -25.00 -7.32
C GLY A 140 22.06 -26.29 -7.02
N GLU A 141 21.45 -26.89 -8.04
CA GLU A 141 20.62 -28.11 -7.99
C GLU A 141 21.35 -29.32 -7.36
N VAL A 142 21.64 -29.25 -6.06
CA VAL A 142 22.23 -30.32 -5.27
C VAL A 142 21.08 -30.91 -4.48
N GLY A 143 20.49 -31.94 -5.09
CA GLY A 143 19.47 -32.77 -4.48
C GLY A 143 18.05 -32.24 -4.66
N ALA A 144 17.37 -32.77 -5.67
CA ALA A 144 15.95 -33.10 -5.57
C ALA A 144 15.78 -34.14 -4.44
N GLY A 145 15.98 -33.71 -3.19
CA GLY A 145 15.85 -34.53 -2.01
C GLY A 145 14.41 -34.52 -1.56
N ALA A 146 13.66 -35.57 -1.93
CA ALA A 146 12.55 -36.19 -1.19
C ALA A 146 11.40 -35.31 -0.62
N GLU A 147 11.28 -34.03 -0.96
CA GLU A 147 10.16 -33.16 -0.52
C GLU A 147 9.24 -32.72 -1.68
N ASP A 148 9.46 -33.23 -2.89
CA ASP A 148 8.71 -32.87 -4.11
C ASP A 148 7.30 -33.49 -4.20
N ALA A 149 6.72 -33.97 -3.10
CA ALA A 149 5.38 -34.58 -3.06
C ALA A 149 4.50 -34.04 -1.92
N LEU A 150 4.52 -32.72 -1.67
CA LEU A 150 3.70 -32.08 -0.63
C LEU A 150 2.24 -31.80 -1.05
N VAL A 151 1.95 -31.91 -2.34
CA VAL A 151 0.62 -31.62 -2.90
C VAL A 151 0.26 -32.74 -3.86
N THR A 152 -0.87 -33.39 -3.62
CA THR A 152 -1.37 -34.48 -4.47
C THR A 152 -1.98 -33.92 -5.77
N GLU A 153 -2.13 -34.75 -6.80
CA GLU A 153 -2.84 -34.33 -8.03
C GLU A 153 -4.31 -33.98 -7.74
N GLU A 154 -4.91 -34.65 -6.75
CA GLU A 154 -6.28 -34.40 -6.30
C GLU A 154 -6.41 -33.00 -5.67
N ASP A 155 -5.48 -32.64 -4.76
CA ASP A 155 -5.41 -31.30 -4.17
C ASP A 155 -5.30 -30.20 -5.26
N LEU A 156 -4.53 -30.46 -6.32
CA LEU A 156 -4.36 -29.52 -7.44
C LEU A 156 -5.63 -29.39 -8.29
N ARG A 157 -6.38 -30.48 -8.49
CA ARG A 157 -7.63 -30.47 -9.25
C ARG A 157 -8.72 -29.68 -8.54
N GLU A 158 -8.84 -29.85 -7.22
CA GLU A 158 -9.77 -29.07 -6.41
C GLU A 158 -9.38 -27.59 -6.39
N LEU A 159 -8.08 -27.32 -6.24
CA LEU A 159 -7.54 -25.98 -6.27
C LEU A 159 -7.82 -25.29 -7.62
N TRP A 160 -7.73 -26.01 -8.74
CA TRP A 160 -8.02 -25.49 -10.07
C TRP A 160 -9.45 -24.95 -10.19
N GLY A 161 -10.43 -25.59 -9.55
CA GLY A 161 -11.81 -25.09 -9.48
C GLY A 161 -11.87 -23.72 -8.83
N VAL A 162 -11.21 -23.56 -7.68
CA VAL A 162 -11.15 -22.28 -6.94
C VAL A 162 -10.50 -21.17 -7.77
N PHE A 163 -9.41 -21.47 -8.49
CA PHE A 163 -8.76 -20.51 -9.38
C PHE A 163 -9.72 -20.02 -10.48
N LEU A 164 -10.44 -20.94 -11.13
CA LEU A 164 -11.38 -20.60 -12.19
C LEU A 164 -12.55 -19.76 -11.66
N ASP A 165 -13.10 -20.11 -10.51
CA ASP A 165 -14.20 -19.37 -9.89
C ASP A 165 -13.75 -17.94 -9.52
N ASN A 166 -12.56 -17.78 -8.95
CA ASN A 166 -11.98 -16.48 -8.62
C ASN A 166 -11.71 -15.63 -9.88
N ALA A 167 -11.20 -16.25 -10.95
CA ALA A 167 -10.97 -15.59 -12.24
C ALA A 167 -12.28 -15.12 -12.89
N LEU A 168 -13.35 -15.92 -12.79
CA LEU A 168 -14.67 -15.54 -13.30
C LEU A 168 -15.27 -14.38 -12.48
N ASP A 169 -15.14 -14.42 -11.16
CA ASP A 169 -15.69 -13.39 -10.28
C ASP A 169 -14.93 -12.06 -10.36
N SER A 170 -13.61 -12.09 -10.51
CA SER A 170 -12.81 -10.89 -10.79
C SER A 170 -13.21 -10.25 -12.11
N SER A 171 -13.41 -11.04 -13.17
CA SER A 171 -13.90 -10.51 -14.46
C SER A 171 -15.30 -9.88 -14.37
N LYS A 172 -16.21 -10.44 -13.56
CA LYS A 172 -17.52 -9.83 -13.30
C LYS A 172 -17.39 -8.49 -12.56
N LYS A 173 -16.59 -8.46 -11.49
CA LYS A 173 -16.34 -7.25 -10.69
C LYS A 173 -15.71 -6.14 -11.53
N GLU A 174 -14.78 -6.48 -12.41
CA GLU A 174 -14.15 -5.51 -13.32
C GLU A 174 -15.18 -4.85 -14.24
N LYS A 175 -16.09 -5.63 -14.85
CA LYS A 175 -17.18 -5.11 -15.68
C LYS A 175 -18.14 -4.21 -14.90
N GLU A 176 -18.45 -4.57 -13.65
CA GLU A 176 -19.30 -3.75 -12.78
C GLU A 176 -18.63 -2.41 -12.43
N LEU A 177 -17.33 -2.43 -12.12
CA LEU A 177 -16.55 -1.22 -11.85
C LEU A 177 -16.47 -0.32 -13.08
N GLN A 178 -16.21 -0.88 -14.26
CA GLN A 178 -16.21 -0.12 -15.52
C GLN A 178 -17.59 0.51 -15.81
N ALA A 179 -18.69 -0.19 -15.51
CA ALA A 179 -20.04 0.35 -15.64
C ALA A 179 -20.28 1.52 -14.68
N LYS A 180 -19.84 1.40 -13.42
CA LYS A 180 -19.93 2.47 -12.41
C LYS A 180 -19.10 3.68 -12.80
N GLU A 181 -17.87 3.49 -13.30
CA GLU A 181 -17.02 4.58 -13.77
C GLU A 181 -17.65 5.32 -14.95
N ALA A 182 -18.24 4.58 -15.91
CA ALA A 182 -18.95 5.17 -17.04
C ALA A 182 -20.20 5.96 -16.58
N GLU A 183 -20.91 5.48 -15.55
CA GLU A 183 -22.03 6.19 -14.95
C GLU A 183 -21.59 7.47 -14.24
N LEU A 184 -20.53 7.41 -13.42
CA LEU A 184 -19.97 8.57 -12.74
C LEU A 184 -19.50 9.64 -13.73
N ASN A 185 -18.79 9.25 -14.79
CA ASN A 185 -18.34 10.17 -15.83
C ASN A 185 -19.53 10.85 -16.56
N LYS A 186 -20.66 10.15 -16.75
CA LYS A 186 -21.88 10.77 -17.27
C LYS A 186 -22.47 11.80 -16.30
N ARG A 187 -22.54 11.48 -15.01
CA ARG A 187 -23.03 12.39 -13.96
C ARG A 187 -22.15 13.63 -13.84
N GLU A 188 -20.83 13.48 -13.88
CA GLU A 188 -19.89 14.60 -13.87
C GLU A 188 -20.07 15.53 -15.08
N ARG A 189 -20.26 14.99 -16.28
CA ARG A 189 -20.53 15.81 -17.48
C ARG A 189 -21.86 16.56 -17.39
N GLU A 190 -22.88 15.92 -16.83
CA GLU A 190 -24.18 16.56 -16.64
C GLU A 190 -24.11 17.68 -15.60
N LEU A 191 -23.43 17.44 -14.46
CA LEU A 191 -23.16 18.46 -13.45
C LEU A 191 -22.40 19.63 -14.04
N LYS A 192 -21.32 19.37 -14.78
CA LYS A 192 -20.52 20.42 -15.44
C LYS A 192 -21.37 21.26 -16.41
N ARG A 193 -22.27 20.64 -17.18
CA ARG A 193 -23.20 21.39 -18.05
C ARG A 193 -24.18 22.25 -17.26
N ARG A 194 -24.69 21.75 -16.14
CA ARG A 194 -25.60 22.50 -15.26
C ARG A 194 -24.86 23.66 -14.57
N GLU A 195 -23.63 23.47 -14.13
CA GLU A 195 -22.76 24.51 -13.59
C GLU A 195 -22.46 25.59 -14.64
N GLU A 196 -22.09 25.20 -15.86
CA GLU A 196 -21.88 26.16 -16.95
C GLU A 196 -23.17 26.90 -17.36
N ALA A 197 -24.33 26.27 -17.26
CA ALA A 197 -25.62 26.90 -17.52
C ALA A 197 -26.02 27.87 -16.39
N ALA A 198 -25.79 27.49 -15.12
CA ALA A 198 -26.01 28.35 -13.95
C ALA A 198 -25.07 29.57 -13.96
N SER A 199 -23.79 29.35 -14.30
CA SER A 199 -22.79 30.42 -14.48
C SER A 199 -23.19 31.37 -15.62
N ARG A 200 -23.63 30.84 -16.77
CA ARG A 200 -24.14 31.64 -17.90
C ARG A 200 -25.44 32.38 -17.58
N ALA A 201 -26.29 31.80 -16.73
CA ALA A 201 -27.53 32.42 -16.25
C ALA A 201 -27.30 33.46 -15.15
N GLY A 202 -26.05 33.71 -14.74
CA GLY A 202 -25.72 34.67 -13.69
C GLY A 202 -26.19 34.25 -12.30
N ILE A 203 -26.53 32.97 -12.09
CA ILE A 203 -26.85 32.43 -10.78
C ILE A 203 -25.52 32.19 -10.07
N VAL A 204 -25.07 33.21 -9.33
CA VAL A 204 -23.95 33.10 -8.39
C VAL A 204 -24.31 32.01 -7.39
N ILE A 205 -23.61 30.88 -7.45
CA ILE A 205 -23.66 29.87 -6.39
C ILE A 205 -22.91 30.50 -5.22
N GLU A 206 -23.63 31.17 -4.33
CA GLU A 206 -23.08 31.68 -3.06
C GLU A 206 -22.60 30.48 -2.23
N GLU A 207 -21.32 30.47 -1.88
CA GLU A 207 -20.73 29.44 -1.01
C GLU A 207 -21.43 29.46 0.34
N LYS A 208 -22.16 28.39 0.64
CA LYS A 208 -23.11 28.36 1.74
C LYS A 208 -22.43 27.99 3.07
N ASN A 209 -22.41 28.99 3.95
CA ASN A 209 -22.52 28.93 5.41
C ASN A 209 -21.32 28.40 6.23
N TRP A 210 -20.50 29.35 6.66
CA TRP A 210 -19.62 29.23 7.82
C TRP A 210 -20.28 29.87 9.05
N PRO A 211 -20.44 29.18 10.20
CA PRO A 211 -20.10 27.78 10.50
C PRO A 211 -21.23 26.77 10.14
N PRO A 212 -20.88 25.48 9.97
CA PRO A 212 -21.78 24.43 9.45
C PRO A 212 -23.06 24.13 10.25
N PHE A 213 -23.26 24.77 11.41
CA PHE A 213 -24.32 24.45 12.37
C PHE A 213 -25.40 25.54 12.52
N PHE A 214 -25.34 26.64 11.77
CA PHE A 214 -26.38 27.69 11.79
C PHE A 214 -26.80 28.13 10.37
N PRO A 215 -27.78 27.46 9.72
CA PRO A 215 -28.16 27.69 8.33
C PRO A 215 -28.95 28.99 8.05
N ILE A 216 -28.96 29.96 8.98
CA ILE A 216 -29.78 31.19 8.87
C ILE A 216 -28.94 32.44 8.56
N ILE A 217 -27.62 32.42 8.76
CA ILE A 217 -26.76 33.61 8.60
C ILE A 217 -25.78 33.40 7.43
N HIS A 218 -25.96 34.15 6.34
CA HIS A 218 -24.94 34.32 5.30
C HIS A 218 -23.86 35.28 5.82
N HIS A 219 -22.59 34.88 5.81
CA HIS A 219 -21.45 35.76 6.09
C HIS A 219 -20.33 35.44 5.11
N ASP A 220 -20.32 36.16 3.99
CA ASP A 220 -19.17 36.19 3.10
C ASP A 220 -18.19 37.28 3.61
N ILE A 221 -17.34 36.90 4.58
CA ILE A 221 -16.41 37.81 5.27
C ILE A 221 -15.55 38.58 4.25
N SER A 222 -15.24 37.95 3.12
CA SER A 222 -14.35 38.48 2.08
C SER A 222 -15.03 39.54 1.22
N ASN A 223 -16.34 39.47 1.00
CA ASN A 223 -17.08 40.39 0.11
C ASN A 223 -17.90 41.45 0.87
N GLU A 224 -18.43 41.16 2.06
CA GLU A 224 -19.39 42.05 2.76
C GLU A 224 -18.74 43.04 3.73
N ILE A 225 -17.51 42.77 4.22
CA ILE A 225 -16.86 43.61 5.23
C ILE A 225 -15.63 44.28 4.62
N PRO A 226 -15.57 45.63 4.56
CA PRO A 226 -14.36 46.31 4.11
C PRO A 226 -13.15 45.88 4.96
N ILE A 227 -11.98 45.67 4.34
CA ILE A 227 -10.74 45.12 4.94
C ILE A 227 -10.37 45.70 6.33
N HIS A 228 -10.75 46.94 6.62
CA HIS A 228 -10.50 47.60 7.90
C HIS A 228 -11.43 47.14 9.06
N LEU A 229 -12.60 46.58 8.77
CA LEU A 229 -13.57 46.11 9.76
C LEU A 229 -13.46 44.61 10.07
N GLN A 230 -12.84 43.81 9.19
CA GLN A 230 -12.68 42.37 9.37
C GLN A 230 -11.90 42.02 10.66
N ARG A 231 -10.86 42.78 11.00
CA ARG A 231 -10.04 42.54 12.21
C ARG A 231 -10.84 42.67 13.50
N MET A 232 -11.77 43.62 13.57
CA MET A 232 -12.64 43.81 14.74
C MET A 232 -13.61 42.65 14.91
N GLN A 233 -14.14 42.13 13.80
CA GLN A 233 -15.06 40.99 13.81
C GLN A 233 -14.35 39.72 14.31
N TYR A 234 -13.13 39.45 13.83
CA TYR A 234 -12.32 38.32 14.30
C TYR A 234 -11.96 38.43 15.79
N LEU A 235 -11.65 39.64 16.27
CA LEU A 235 -11.41 39.90 17.70
C LEU A 235 -12.67 39.67 18.55
N ALA A 236 -13.83 40.13 18.08
CA ALA A 236 -15.09 39.90 18.76
C ALA A 236 -15.43 38.40 18.84
N PHE A 237 -15.36 37.66 17.72
CA PHE A 237 -15.65 36.22 17.69
C PHE A 237 -14.65 35.39 18.50
N SER A 238 -13.35 35.70 18.44
CA SER A 238 -12.34 35.02 19.25
C SER A 238 -12.52 35.26 20.76
N SER A 239 -12.89 36.47 21.17
CA SER A 239 -13.20 36.77 22.58
C SER A 239 -14.45 36.03 23.08
N LEU A 240 -15.45 35.87 22.21
CA LEU A 240 -16.68 35.14 22.52
C LEU A 240 -16.40 33.64 22.69
N LEU A 241 -15.68 33.04 21.75
CA LEU A 241 -15.27 31.63 21.82
C LEU A 241 -14.39 31.35 23.05
N GLY A 242 -13.47 32.26 23.38
CA GLY A 242 -12.66 32.16 24.61
C GLY A 242 -13.50 32.18 25.88
N LYS A 243 -14.55 33.02 25.94
CA LYS A 243 -15.51 33.05 27.06
C LYS A 243 -16.30 31.75 27.19
N TYR A 244 -16.83 31.21 26.08
CA TYR A 244 -17.54 29.94 26.09
C TYR A 244 -16.64 28.77 26.49
N TRP A 245 -15.40 28.74 26.00
CA TRP A 245 -14.43 27.71 26.38
C TRP A 245 -14.07 27.78 27.87
N LEU A 246 -13.88 28.98 28.43
CA LEU A 246 -13.64 29.16 29.86
C LEU A 246 -14.84 28.75 30.73
N LEU A 247 -16.06 29.06 30.29
CA LEU A 247 -17.30 28.64 30.95
C LEU A 247 -17.45 27.11 30.96
N VAL A 248 -17.16 26.45 29.83
CA VAL A 248 -17.18 24.99 29.71
C VAL A 248 -16.10 24.36 30.61
N ALA A 249 -14.88 24.92 30.63
CA ALA A 249 -13.80 24.45 31.50
C ALA A 249 -14.10 24.61 33.00
N LEU A 250 -14.86 25.65 33.40
CA LEU A 250 -15.32 25.83 34.77
C LEU A 250 -16.47 24.89 35.16
N LEU A 251 -17.33 24.51 34.22
CA LEU A 251 -18.42 23.56 34.42
C LEU A 251 -17.96 22.09 34.46
N LEU A 252 -16.79 21.79 33.90
CA LEU A 252 -16.16 20.45 33.88
C LEU A 252 -15.19 20.20 35.06
N ARG A 253 -15.20 21.08 36.07
CA ARG A 253 -14.38 20.99 37.29
C ARG A 253 -15.24 20.83 38.53
#